data_AF-A0A950CPI0-F1
#
_entry.id   AF-A0A950CPI0-F1
#
_cell.length_a   1.000
_cell.length_b   1.000
_cell.length_c   1.000
_cell.angle_alpha   90.00
_cell.angle_beta   90.00
_cell.angle_gamma   90.00
#
_symmetry.space_group_name_H-M   'P 1'
#
loop_
_entity.id
_entity.type
_entity.pdbx_description
1 polymer ?
#
loop_
_entity_poly.entity_id
_entity_poly.type
_entity_poly.pdbx_seq_one_letter_code
_entity_poly.pdbx_strand_id
1 'polypeptide(L)'
;MSENYRYERMVLHAGTYRRELPVSIERLYENAIDWEHLPYLHRNSFAKIECINAGVWGFHARVWPQPYNERRSIVIELRLDQQLRRWITSTLDGPGTGTEVWTHAFSLAERQTLVVVDFFMPGVDEARRIEIGYFYNHLYDRLYDEDVMMMAERQVQLDSLRACKADNTPSMVLGSLAEVRRRLPITIDSGGQKFCIVESRGELVAYSTVCPHLLGPLGESKVSDGIIECPWHGYRYDIHTRKCASGANCGLAIAPRVRISADSCVVLEFR
;
A
#
# COMPACT_ATOMS: atom_id res chain seq x y z
N MET A 1 -50.01 -20.13 17.67
CA MET A 1 -48.96 -21.11 17.99
C MET A 1 -47.82 -20.87 17.04
N SER A 2 -46.84 -20.17 17.60
CA SER A 2 -45.57 -19.73 17.05
C SER A 2 -44.59 -20.88 16.95
N GLU A 3 -43.91 -21.03 15.81
CA GLU A 3 -42.55 -21.59 15.68
C GLU A 3 -42.15 -21.55 14.20
N ASN A 4 -41.73 -20.38 13.70
CA ASN A 4 -41.02 -20.25 12.42
C ASN A 4 -40.26 -18.91 12.34
N TYR A 5 -39.76 -18.43 13.48
CA TYR A 5 -38.91 -17.25 13.53
C TYR A 5 -37.45 -17.67 13.68
N ARG A 6 -36.70 -17.46 12.60
CA ARG A 6 -35.25 -17.29 12.55
C ARG A 6 -34.42 -18.38 13.25
N TYR A 7 -34.03 -19.39 12.48
CA TYR A 7 -32.63 -19.80 12.58
C TYR A 7 -31.79 -18.58 12.15
N GLU A 8 -31.39 -17.75 13.11
CA GLU A 8 -30.16 -16.97 12.94
C GLU A 8 -29.11 -17.98 12.47
N ARG A 9 -28.62 -17.82 11.23
CA ARG A 9 -27.49 -18.62 10.75
C ARG A 9 -26.34 -18.33 11.72
N MET A 10 -26.13 -19.20 12.70
CA MET A 10 -25.00 -19.14 13.61
C MET A 10 -23.74 -19.09 12.76
N VAL A 11 -23.06 -17.95 12.76
CA VAL A 11 -21.75 -17.82 12.14
C VAL A 11 -20.75 -18.43 13.13
N LEU A 12 -20.09 -19.51 12.73
CA LEU A 12 -19.23 -20.28 13.63
C LEU A 12 -17.80 -19.75 13.60
N HIS A 13 -17.18 -19.63 14.78
CA HIS A 13 -15.77 -19.27 14.90
C HIS A 13 -14.89 -20.38 14.32
N ALA A 14 -14.11 -20.05 13.30
CA ALA A 14 -13.22 -20.97 12.59
C ALA A 14 -11.79 -20.94 13.11
N GLY A 15 -11.36 -19.84 13.72
CA GLY A 15 -10.04 -19.72 14.32
C GLY A 15 -9.65 -18.28 14.62
N THR A 16 -8.53 -18.12 15.31
CA THR A 16 -7.96 -16.83 15.68
C THR A 16 -6.50 -16.76 15.21
N TYR A 17 -6.14 -15.67 14.56
CA TYR A 17 -4.77 -15.28 14.25
C TYR A 17 -4.34 -14.14 15.18
N ARG A 18 -3.08 -14.13 15.63
CA ARG A 18 -2.52 -13.08 16.49
C ARG A 18 -1.11 -12.73 16.07
N ARG A 19 -0.79 -11.45 16.04
CA ARG A 19 0.58 -10.98 15.74
C ARG A 19 0.85 -9.62 16.35
N GLU A 20 2.05 -9.43 16.87
CA GLU A 20 2.57 -8.10 17.18
C GLU A 20 3.22 -7.49 15.94
N LEU A 21 2.85 -6.26 15.62
CA LEU A 21 3.33 -5.54 14.45
C LEU A 21 4.13 -4.31 14.93
N PRO A 22 5.29 -4.01 14.32
CA PRO A 22 6.13 -2.86 14.66
C PRO A 22 5.60 -1.56 14.03
N VAL A 23 4.30 -1.32 14.15
CA VAL A 23 3.59 -0.17 13.57
C VAL A 23 2.64 0.43 14.60
N SER A 24 2.37 1.72 14.49
CA SER A 24 1.38 2.39 15.32
C SER A 24 -0.04 1.97 14.91
N ILE A 25 -0.99 2.14 15.83
CA ILE A 25 -2.40 1.80 15.56
C ILE A 25 -2.99 2.69 14.45
N GLU A 26 -2.51 3.93 14.32
CA GLU A 26 -2.92 4.84 13.26
C GLU A 26 -2.46 4.36 11.88
N ARG A 27 -1.23 3.83 11.75
CA ARG A 27 -0.76 3.25 10.48
C ARG A 27 -1.60 2.04 10.10
N LEU A 28 -1.98 1.25 11.10
CA LEU A 28 -2.81 0.06 10.90
C LEU A 28 -4.23 0.41 10.46
N TYR A 29 -4.85 1.45 11.02
CA TYR A 29 -6.17 1.92 10.54
C TYR A 29 -6.10 2.52 9.14
N GLU A 30 -5.05 3.28 8.81
CA GLU A 30 -4.84 3.78 7.44
C GLU A 30 -4.72 2.62 6.45
N ASN A 31 -3.93 1.60 6.77
CA ASN A 31 -3.78 0.40 5.95
C ASN A 31 -5.08 -0.40 5.81
N ALA A 32 -5.83 -0.57 6.91
CA ALA A 32 -7.07 -1.35 6.90
C ALA A 32 -8.14 -0.81 5.94
N ILE A 33 -8.23 0.52 5.77
CA ILE A 33 -9.22 1.14 4.86
C ILE A 33 -8.67 1.42 3.46
N ASP A 34 -7.38 1.23 3.24
CA ASP A 34 -6.70 1.41 1.96
C ASP A 34 -6.93 0.21 1.04
N TRP A 35 -8.12 0.08 0.47
CA TRP A 35 -8.45 -1.03 -0.43
C TRP A 35 -7.63 -1.04 -1.73
N GLU A 36 -7.05 0.09 -2.13
CA GLU A 36 -6.40 0.25 -3.43
C GLU A 36 -5.12 -0.56 -3.56
N HIS A 37 -4.42 -0.86 -2.45
CA HIS A 37 -3.17 -1.62 -2.51
C HIS A 37 -3.38 -3.11 -2.77
N LEU A 38 -4.59 -3.65 -2.52
CA LEU A 38 -4.85 -5.09 -2.52
C LEU A 38 -4.32 -5.83 -3.76
N PRO A 39 -4.62 -5.44 -5.01
CA PRO A 39 -4.13 -6.19 -6.18
C PRO A 39 -2.65 -5.95 -6.51
N TYR A 40 -1.99 -4.96 -5.90
CA TYR A 40 -0.62 -4.57 -6.21
C TYR A 40 0.37 -5.06 -5.16
N LEU A 41 0.16 -4.65 -3.90
CA LEU A 41 0.97 -5.10 -2.77
C LEU A 41 0.78 -6.60 -2.52
N HIS A 42 -0.47 -7.05 -2.50
CA HIS A 42 -0.83 -8.46 -2.29
C HIS A 42 -1.19 -9.17 -3.61
N ARG A 43 -0.45 -8.90 -4.69
CA ARG A 43 -0.69 -9.46 -6.04
C ARG A 43 -0.80 -10.99 -6.10
N ASN A 44 -0.27 -11.70 -5.11
CA ASN A 44 -0.36 -13.15 -4.99
C ASN A 44 -1.70 -13.64 -4.42
N SER A 45 -2.44 -12.76 -3.74
CA SER A 45 -3.71 -13.04 -3.09
C SER A 45 -4.89 -12.43 -3.87
N PHE A 46 -4.72 -11.21 -4.40
CA PHE A 46 -5.75 -10.49 -5.14
C PHE A 46 -5.30 -10.19 -6.56
N ALA A 47 -6.17 -10.47 -7.51
CA ALA A 47 -5.92 -10.21 -8.93
C ALA A 47 -6.47 -8.85 -9.39
N LYS A 48 -7.58 -8.41 -8.80
CA LYS A 48 -8.27 -7.17 -9.16
C LYS A 48 -9.18 -6.73 -8.02
N ILE A 49 -9.40 -5.43 -7.92
CA ILE A 49 -10.43 -4.83 -7.07
C ILE A 49 -11.16 -3.73 -7.83
N GLU A 50 -12.45 -3.57 -7.56
CA GLU A 50 -13.27 -2.47 -8.01
C GLU A 50 -14.02 -1.89 -6.81
N CYS A 51 -13.78 -0.62 -6.51
CA CYS A 51 -14.46 0.07 -5.42
C CYS A 51 -15.89 0.45 -5.81
N ILE A 52 -16.83 0.15 -4.92
CA ILE A 52 -18.24 0.54 -5.03
C ILE A 52 -18.46 1.85 -4.26
N ASN A 53 -17.92 1.94 -3.04
CA ASN A 53 -17.90 3.14 -2.21
C ASN A 53 -16.79 3.02 -1.15
N ALA A 54 -16.14 4.11 -0.77
CA ALA A 54 -15.14 4.13 0.28
C ALA A 54 -15.15 5.47 1.04
N GLY A 55 -14.61 5.45 2.25
CA GLY A 55 -14.40 6.64 3.06
C GLY A 55 -13.67 6.33 4.36
N VAL A 56 -13.66 7.28 5.29
CA VAL A 56 -13.03 7.11 6.61
C VAL A 56 -13.66 6.00 7.46
N TRP A 57 -14.86 5.55 7.09
CA TRP A 57 -15.59 4.44 7.72
C TRP A 57 -15.11 3.06 7.25
N GLY A 58 -14.33 2.99 6.17
CA GLY A 58 -13.97 1.75 5.48
C GLY A 58 -14.40 1.77 4.01
N PHE A 59 -14.71 0.60 3.45
CA PHE A 59 -15.03 0.49 2.03
C PHE A 59 -15.95 -0.67 1.71
N HIS A 60 -16.57 -0.59 0.53
CA HIS A 60 -17.33 -1.63 -0.11
C HIS A 60 -16.73 -1.84 -1.50
N ALA A 61 -16.30 -3.05 -1.81
CA ALA A 61 -15.61 -3.34 -3.05
C ALA A 61 -15.93 -4.74 -3.57
N ARG A 62 -15.87 -4.89 -4.89
CA ARG A 62 -15.81 -6.19 -5.56
C ARG A 62 -14.35 -6.59 -5.73
N VAL A 63 -14.01 -7.80 -5.32
CA VAL A 63 -12.65 -8.31 -5.29
C VAL A 63 -12.56 -9.61 -6.06
N TRP A 64 -11.53 -9.77 -6.87
CA TRP A 64 -11.19 -11.01 -7.54
C TRP A 64 -9.94 -11.60 -6.89
N PRO A 65 -10.04 -12.73 -6.19
CA PRO A 65 -8.87 -13.43 -5.66
C PRO A 65 -8.04 -14.04 -6.80
N GLN A 66 -6.79 -14.38 -6.51
CA GLN A 66 -5.96 -15.17 -7.41
C GLN A 66 -6.36 -16.66 -7.42
N PRO A 67 -6.24 -17.35 -8.57
CA PRO A 67 -6.02 -16.80 -9.91
C PRO A 67 -7.25 -16.04 -10.41
N TYR A 68 -7.03 -14.98 -11.19
CA TYR A 68 -8.13 -14.22 -11.80
C TYR A 68 -9.12 -15.12 -12.54
N ASN A 69 -10.39 -14.99 -12.19
CA ASN A 69 -11.51 -15.60 -12.90
C ASN A 69 -12.74 -14.71 -12.71
N GLU A 70 -13.31 -14.24 -13.82
CA GLU A 70 -14.43 -13.30 -13.81
C GLU A 70 -15.63 -13.78 -12.96
N ARG A 71 -15.85 -15.10 -12.87
CA ARG A 71 -16.97 -15.70 -12.11
C ARG A 71 -16.66 -15.92 -10.62
N ARG A 72 -15.44 -15.65 -10.16
CA ARG A 72 -15.00 -15.88 -8.76
C ARG A 72 -14.90 -14.60 -7.95
N SER A 73 -15.50 -13.50 -8.41
CA SER A 73 -15.54 -12.28 -7.63
C SER A 73 -16.33 -12.47 -6.33
N ILE A 74 -15.87 -11.84 -5.27
CA ILE A 74 -16.65 -11.64 -4.03
C ILE A 74 -16.91 -10.14 -3.85
N VAL A 75 -18.00 -9.80 -3.18
CA VAL A 75 -18.26 -8.44 -2.74
C VAL A 75 -18.01 -8.40 -1.24
N ILE A 76 -17.12 -7.50 -0.80
CA ILE A 76 -16.76 -7.35 0.61
C ILE A 76 -17.07 -5.93 1.08
N GLU A 77 -17.46 -5.82 2.35
CA GLU A 77 -17.52 -4.56 3.08
C GLU A 77 -16.58 -4.63 4.27
N LEU A 78 -15.70 -3.65 4.39
CA LEU A 78 -14.90 -3.41 5.58
C LEU A 78 -15.49 -2.21 6.32
N ARG A 79 -15.83 -2.39 7.59
CA ARG A 79 -16.28 -1.31 8.49
C ARG A 79 -15.29 -1.12 9.61
N LEU A 80 -14.70 0.07 9.70
CA LEU A 80 -13.81 0.50 10.76
C LEU A 80 -14.60 1.15 11.91
N ASP A 81 -14.33 0.70 13.12
CA ASP A 81 -14.79 1.29 14.38
C ASP A 81 -13.58 1.55 15.29
N GLN A 82 -13.10 2.78 15.28
CA GLN A 82 -11.94 3.18 16.09
C GLN A 82 -12.26 3.22 17.59
N GLN A 83 -13.52 3.40 18.00
CA GLN A 83 -13.91 3.43 19.41
C GLN A 83 -13.76 2.03 20.02
N LEU A 84 -14.17 1.00 19.27
CA LEU A 84 -14.00 -0.40 19.62
C LEU A 84 -12.62 -0.96 19.22
N ARG A 85 -11.78 -0.13 18.58
CA ARG A 85 -10.48 -0.49 18.02
C ARG A 85 -10.53 -1.74 17.14
N ARG A 86 -11.52 -1.77 16.26
CA ARG A 86 -11.83 -2.94 15.44
C ARG A 86 -12.20 -2.54 14.03
N TRP A 87 -11.99 -3.43 13.08
CA TRP A 87 -12.76 -3.45 11.85
C TRP A 87 -13.29 -4.84 11.56
N ILE A 88 -14.43 -4.90 10.86
CA ILE A 88 -15.01 -6.15 10.38
C ILE A 88 -14.99 -6.13 8.86
N THR A 89 -14.46 -7.19 8.25
CA THR A 89 -14.61 -7.46 6.83
C THR A 89 -15.68 -8.53 6.64
N SER A 90 -16.80 -8.17 6.01
CA SER A 90 -17.92 -9.09 5.75
C SER A 90 -18.00 -9.39 4.26
N THR A 91 -18.14 -10.67 3.90
CA THR A 91 -18.42 -11.09 2.52
C THR A 91 -19.92 -11.01 2.27
N LEU A 92 -20.34 -10.04 1.45
CA LEU A 92 -21.74 -9.71 1.19
C LEU A 92 -22.34 -10.49 0.01
N ASP A 93 -21.53 -10.83 -0.99
CA ASP A 93 -21.95 -11.58 -2.18
C ASP A 93 -20.79 -12.43 -2.74
N GLY A 94 -21.13 -13.50 -3.45
CA GLY A 94 -20.18 -14.47 -4.01
C GLY A 94 -19.81 -15.62 -3.07
N PRO A 95 -18.79 -16.42 -3.44
CA PRO A 95 -18.33 -17.55 -2.62
C PRO A 95 -17.93 -17.10 -1.20
N GLY A 96 -18.48 -17.75 -0.18
CA GLY A 96 -18.25 -17.39 1.22
C GLY A 96 -19.17 -16.28 1.76
N THR A 97 -20.26 -15.95 1.07
CA THR A 97 -21.27 -15.00 1.57
C THR A 97 -21.69 -15.31 3.01
N GLY A 98 -21.62 -14.30 3.87
CA GLY A 98 -21.87 -14.38 5.31
C GLY A 98 -20.62 -14.68 6.16
N THR A 99 -19.45 -14.86 5.53
CA THR A 99 -18.17 -14.86 6.25
C THR A 99 -17.90 -13.48 6.83
N GLU A 100 -17.41 -13.44 8.06
CA GLU A 100 -16.91 -12.23 8.70
C GLU A 100 -15.50 -12.45 9.24
N VAL A 101 -14.65 -11.45 9.07
CA VAL A 101 -13.32 -11.41 9.68
C VAL A 101 -13.24 -10.20 10.58
N TRP A 102 -13.08 -10.45 11.87
CA TRP A 102 -13.09 -9.43 12.92
C TRP A 102 -11.66 -9.17 13.37
N THR A 103 -11.13 -8.00 13.07
CA THR A 103 -9.78 -7.62 13.48
C THR A 103 -9.83 -6.58 14.57
N HIS A 104 -9.25 -6.88 15.72
CA HIS A 104 -9.03 -5.95 16.82
C HIS A 104 -7.57 -5.51 16.86
N ALA A 105 -7.34 -4.25 17.20
CA ALA A 105 -6.02 -3.65 17.34
C ALA A 105 -5.82 -3.09 18.75
N PHE A 106 -4.70 -3.46 19.39
CA PHE A 106 -4.35 -3.00 20.72
C PHE A 106 -2.97 -2.35 20.69
N SER A 107 -2.90 -1.06 20.99
CA SER A 107 -1.64 -0.34 21.12
C SER A 107 -0.85 -0.90 22.31
N LEU A 108 0.34 -1.44 22.05
CA LEU A 108 1.28 -1.89 23.08
C LEU A 108 2.30 -0.79 23.41
N ALA A 109 2.70 -0.02 22.40
CA ALA A 109 3.56 1.16 22.50
C ALA A 109 3.25 2.13 21.34
N GLU A 110 3.93 3.29 21.29
CA GLU A 110 3.72 4.31 20.24
C GLU A 110 3.81 3.74 18.81
N ARG A 111 4.70 2.75 18.59
CA ARG A 111 4.91 2.11 17.27
C ARG A 111 4.83 0.59 17.34
N GLN A 112 3.99 0.08 18.23
CA GLN A 112 3.79 -1.36 18.38
C GLN A 112 2.33 -1.66 18.65
N THR A 113 1.74 -2.52 17.82
CA THR A 113 0.32 -2.87 17.89
C THR A 113 0.16 -4.39 17.86
N LEU A 114 -0.61 -4.93 18.79
CA LEU A 114 -1.08 -6.30 18.72
C LEU A 114 -2.36 -6.37 17.89
N VAL A 115 -2.37 -7.23 16.88
CA VAL A 115 -3.59 -7.59 16.15
C VAL A 115 -4.12 -8.93 16.61
N VAL A 116 -5.44 -9.01 16.76
CA VAL A 116 -6.18 -10.25 17.00
C VAL A 116 -7.27 -10.35 15.94
N VAL A 117 -7.19 -11.36 15.09
CA VAL A 117 -8.09 -11.56 13.96
C VAL A 117 -8.89 -12.83 14.17
N ASP A 118 -10.20 -12.71 14.28
CA ASP A 118 -11.12 -13.84 14.43
C ASP A 118 -11.88 -14.08 13.12
N PHE A 119 -11.92 -15.35 12.70
CA PHE A 119 -12.58 -15.76 11.47
C PHE A 119 -13.91 -16.42 11.79
N PHE A 120 -15.00 -15.95 11.18
CA PHE A 120 -16.34 -16.47 11.36
C PHE A 120 -16.91 -16.93 10.02
N MET A 121 -17.43 -18.16 9.96
CA MET A 121 -17.89 -18.81 8.72
C MET A 121 -19.32 -19.34 8.85
N PRO A 122 -20.21 -19.10 7.87
CA PRO A 122 -21.58 -19.61 7.90
C PRO A 122 -21.66 -21.04 7.35
N GLY A 123 -22.44 -21.90 8.01
CA GLY A 123 -22.92 -23.15 7.41
C GLY A 123 -21.85 -24.19 7.06
N VAL A 124 -20.72 -24.18 7.77
CA VAL A 124 -19.64 -25.16 7.61
C VAL A 124 -19.68 -26.20 8.73
N ASP A 125 -19.39 -27.46 8.39
CA ASP A 125 -19.16 -28.50 9.40
C ASP A 125 -17.82 -28.32 10.13
N GLU A 126 -17.60 -29.09 11.18
CA GLU A 126 -16.42 -28.95 12.03
C GLU A 126 -15.09 -29.23 11.32
N ALA A 127 -15.03 -30.28 10.49
CA ALA A 127 -13.80 -30.64 9.78
C ALA A 127 -13.41 -29.53 8.81
N ARG A 128 -14.38 -29.04 8.02
CA ARG A 128 -14.17 -27.95 7.08
C ARG A 128 -13.85 -26.62 7.78
N ARG A 129 -14.46 -26.37 8.94
CA ARG A 129 -14.19 -25.19 9.78
C ARG A 129 -12.72 -25.13 10.20
N ILE A 130 -12.13 -26.26 10.60
CA ILE A 130 -10.72 -26.36 10.99
C ILE A 130 -9.80 -26.06 9.78
N GLU A 131 -10.08 -26.67 8.62
CA GLU A 131 -9.31 -26.41 7.39
C GLU A 131 -9.34 -24.92 6.99
N ILE A 132 -10.52 -24.31 7.06
CA ILE A 132 -10.70 -22.89 6.76
C ILE A 132 -9.92 -22.03 7.77
N GLY A 133 -9.96 -22.37 9.06
CA GLY A 133 -9.17 -21.70 10.09
C GLY A 133 -7.67 -21.69 9.76
N TYR A 134 -7.09 -22.82 9.35
CA TYR A 134 -5.70 -22.90 8.91
C TYR A 134 -5.43 -22.06 7.67
N PHE A 135 -6.32 -22.12 6.67
CA PHE A 135 -6.21 -21.33 5.45
C PHE A 135 -6.15 -19.82 5.76
N TYR A 136 -7.08 -19.32 6.58
CA TYR A 136 -7.12 -17.89 6.92
C TYR A 136 -5.94 -17.44 7.78
N ASN A 137 -5.45 -18.28 8.70
CA ASN A 137 -4.22 -18.00 9.44
C ASN A 137 -3.03 -17.80 8.48
N HIS A 138 -2.82 -18.70 7.53
CA HIS A 138 -1.74 -18.58 6.55
C HIS A 138 -1.93 -17.39 5.60
N LEU A 139 -3.17 -17.10 5.21
CA LEU A 139 -3.47 -15.93 4.40
C LEU A 139 -3.10 -14.65 5.14
N TYR A 140 -3.59 -14.46 6.38
CA TYR A 140 -3.35 -13.25 7.16
C TYR A 140 -1.88 -13.09 7.57
N ASP A 141 -1.15 -14.18 7.81
CA ASP A 141 0.29 -14.12 8.06
C ASP A 141 1.04 -13.48 6.88
N ARG A 142 0.75 -13.93 5.65
CA ARG A 142 1.31 -13.34 4.42
C ARG A 142 0.88 -11.89 4.22
N LEU A 143 -0.41 -11.60 4.36
CA LEU A 143 -0.91 -10.23 4.17
C LEU A 143 -0.19 -9.26 5.12
N TYR A 144 -0.05 -9.63 6.40
CA TYR A 144 0.67 -8.79 7.35
C TYR A 144 2.17 -8.69 7.08
N ASP A 145 2.84 -9.73 6.56
CA ASP A 145 4.24 -9.60 6.10
C ASP A 145 4.39 -8.52 5.02
N GLU A 146 3.46 -8.49 4.07
CA GLU A 146 3.45 -7.54 2.95
C GLU A 146 3.08 -6.12 3.45
N ASP A 147 2.07 -6.00 4.34
CA ASP A 147 1.59 -4.73 4.88
C ASP A 147 2.57 -4.04 5.82
N VAL A 148 3.28 -4.79 6.66
CA VAL A 148 4.23 -4.21 7.64
C VAL A 148 5.27 -3.36 6.95
N MET A 149 5.80 -3.82 5.81
CA MET A 149 6.76 -3.05 5.04
C MET A 149 6.17 -1.74 4.53
N MET A 150 4.92 -1.76 4.02
CA MET A 150 4.24 -0.56 3.56
C MET A 150 4.01 0.44 4.71
N MET A 151 3.44 -0.03 5.82
CA MET A 151 3.10 0.82 6.97
C MET A 151 4.34 1.42 7.64
N ALA A 152 5.40 0.62 7.81
CA ALA A 152 6.64 1.06 8.45
C ALA A 152 7.38 2.09 7.58
N GLU A 153 7.51 1.83 6.27
CA GLU A 153 8.16 2.77 5.35
C GLU A 153 7.39 4.09 5.29
N ARG A 154 6.05 4.04 5.24
CA ARG A 154 5.22 5.24 5.31
C ARG A 154 5.48 6.05 6.58
N GLN A 155 5.64 5.39 7.73
CA GLN A 155 5.98 6.08 8.98
C GLN A 155 7.36 6.74 8.92
N VAL A 156 8.36 6.05 8.36
CA VAL A 156 9.71 6.61 8.14
C VAL A 156 9.63 7.87 7.28
N GLN A 157 8.90 7.83 6.17
CA GLN A 157 8.75 8.99 5.29
C GLN A 157 8.05 10.17 5.98
N LEU A 158 7.04 9.91 6.81
CA LEU A 158 6.38 10.96 7.61
C LEU A 158 7.31 11.59 8.64
N ASP A 159 8.14 10.78 9.30
CA ASP A 159 9.14 11.28 10.25
C ASP A 159 10.19 12.13 9.54
N SER A 160 10.67 11.65 8.38
CA SER A 160 11.59 12.42 7.53
C SER A 160 10.99 13.75 7.12
N LEU A 161 9.73 13.80 6.68
CA LEU A 161 9.05 15.06 6.32
C LEU A 161 8.93 16.02 7.51
N ARG A 162 8.72 15.53 8.73
CA ARG A 162 8.68 16.35 9.95
C ARG A 162 10.06 16.87 10.36
N ALA A 163 11.11 16.09 10.09
CA ALA A 163 12.49 16.43 10.42
C ALA A 163 13.20 17.25 9.32
N CYS A 164 12.67 17.25 8.09
CA CYS A 164 13.22 17.98 6.95
C CYS A 164 13.39 19.46 7.30
N LYS A 165 14.59 19.97 7.03
CA LYS A 165 14.91 21.39 7.14
C LYS A 165 14.99 21.97 5.74
N ALA A 166 14.72 23.26 5.60
CA ALA A 166 15.02 23.97 4.36
C ALA A 166 16.51 23.81 4.05
N ASP A 167 16.82 23.05 3.00
CA ASP A 167 18.15 22.95 2.43
C ASP A 167 18.31 24.11 1.45
N ASN A 168 19.17 25.06 1.80
CA ASN A 168 19.45 26.22 0.97
C ASN A 168 20.55 25.94 -0.06
N THR A 169 20.96 24.69 -0.25
CA THR A 169 21.94 24.31 -1.27
C THR A 169 21.37 24.58 -2.66
N PRO A 170 21.85 25.59 -3.40
CA PRO A 170 21.21 26.01 -4.65
C PRO A 170 21.50 25.01 -5.79
N SER A 171 22.63 24.30 -5.72
CA SER A 171 23.03 23.35 -6.74
C SER A 171 24.02 22.31 -6.23
N MET A 172 24.08 21.16 -6.91
CA MET A 172 25.00 20.06 -6.63
C MET A 172 25.64 19.56 -7.93
N VAL A 173 26.97 19.44 -7.97
CA VAL A 173 27.68 18.88 -9.12
C VAL A 173 27.86 17.37 -8.91
N LEU A 174 27.39 16.54 -9.85
CA LEU A 174 27.48 15.08 -9.77
C LEU A 174 28.74 14.49 -10.41
N GLY A 175 29.46 15.29 -11.21
CA GLY A 175 30.65 14.87 -11.95
C GLY A 175 30.46 14.99 -13.47
N SER A 176 31.38 14.39 -14.22
CA SER A 176 31.31 14.41 -15.70
C SER A 176 30.11 13.64 -16.24
N LEU A 177 29.55 14.07 -17.37
CA LEU A 177 28.42 13.41 -18.04
C LEU A 177 28.68 11.92 -18.30
N ALA A 178 29.89 11.59 -18.76
CA ALA A 178 30.28 10.21 -19.05
C ALA A 178 30.33 9.35 -17.77
N GLU A 179 30.79 9.90 -16.65
CA GLU A 179 30.83 9.18 -15.38
C GLU A 179 29.42 8.99 -14.80
N VAL A 180 28.60 10.03 -14.82
CA VAL A 180 27.21 9.97 -14.35
C VAL A 180 26.44 8.92 -15.12
N ARG A 181 26.52 8.89 -16.45
CA ARG A 181 25.86 7.87 -17.29
C ARG A 181 26.26 6.43 -16.91
N ARG A 182 27.53 6.18 -16.58
CA ARG A 182 28.00 4.85 -16.16
C ARG A 182 27.45 4.42 -14.79
N ARG A 183 26.99 5.36 -13.97
CA ARG A 183 26.51 5.13 -12.61
C ARG A 183 24.99 5.10 -12.51
N LEU A 184 24.25 5.35 -13.60
CA LEU A 184 22.79 5.36 -13.56
C LEU A 184 22.21 3.96 -13.28
N PRO A 185 21.07 3.88 -12.56
CA PRO A 185 20.38 4.97 -11.85
C PRO A 185 21.17 5.45 -10.61
N ILE A 186 21.13 6.76 -10.31
CA ILE A 186 21.80 7.35 -9.13
C ILE A 186 20.76 7.93 -8.19
N THR A 187 20.78 7.54 -6.92
CA THR A 187 19.99 8.20 -5.87
C THR A 187 20.84 9.23 -5.14
N ILE A 188 20.28 10.42 -4.95
CA ILE A 188 20.87 11.50 -4.14
C ILE A 188 19.94 11.87 -2.99
N ASP A 189 20.51 12.48 -1.95
CA ASP A 189 19.79 13.09 -0.84
C ASP A 189 20.13 14.59 -0.80
N SER A 190 19.12 15.44 -0.66
CA SER A 190 19.28 16.86 -0.37
C SER A 190 18.15 17.28 0.56
N GLY A 191 18.50 17.90 1.69
CA GLY A 191 17.53 18.32 2.71
C GLY A 191 16.66 17.21 3.30
N GLY A 192 17.07 15.95 3.24
CA GLY A 192 16.25 14.80 3.66
C GLY A 192 15.24 14.35 2.60
N GLN A 193 15.27 14.94 1.41
CA GLN A 193 14.51 14.51 0.24
C GLN A 193 15.41 13.69 -0.69
N LYS A 194 14.91 12.52 -1.08
CA LYS A 194 15.61 11.62 -1.99
C LYS A 194 15.10 11.77 -3.42
N PHE A 195 16.04 11.87 -4.34
CA PHE A 195 15.78 11.96 -5.78
C PHE A 195 16.59 10.90 -6.52
N CYS A 196 16.01 10.31 -7.56
CA CYS A 196 16.70 9.39 -8.46
C CYS A 196 16.92 10.07 -9.81
N ILE A 197 18.15 9.97 -10.33
CA ILE A 197 18.54 10.41 -11.65
C ILE A 197 18.60 9.21 -12.58
N VAL A 198 17.93 9.32 -13.72
CA VAL A 198 17.88 8.29 -14.78
C VAL A 198 18.10 8.93 -16.15
N GLU A 199 18.42 8.11 -17.14
CA GLU A 199 18.39 8.52 -18.54
C GLU A 199 17.05 8.11 -19.15
N SER A 200 16.32 9.07 -19.70
CA SER A 200 15.01 8.87 -20.32
C SER A 200 14.93 9.71 -21.58
N ARG A 201 14.57 9.09 -22.71
CA ARG A 201 14.44 9.78 -24.01
C ARG A 201 15.72 10.53 -24.44
N GLY A 202 16.89 10.03 -24.05
CA GLY A 202 18.20 10.62 -24.36
C GLY A 202 18.64 11.77 -23.44
N GLU A 203 17.84 12.09 -22.43
CA GLU A 203 18.10 13.16 -21.47
C GLU A 203 18.23 12.60 -20.05
N LEU A 204 19.04 13.27 -19.22
CA LEU A 204 19.10 12.98 -17.79
C LEU A 204 17.94 13.67 -17.07
N VAL A 205 17.19 12.92 -16.28
CA VAL A 205 16.01 13.40 -15.55
C VAL A 205 16.11 12.98 -14.10
N ALA A 206 15.83 13.91 -13.19
CA ALA A 206 15.65 13.62 -11.78
C ALA A 206 14.16 13.52 -11.43
N TYR A 207 13.79 12.59 -10.55
CA TYR A 207 12.45 12.48 -9.98
C TYR A 207 12.50 12.14 -8.49
N SER A 208 11.45 12.48 -7.74
CA SER A 208 11.36 12.12 -6.31
C SER A 208 11.20 10.61 -6.14
N THR A 209 11.96 10.01 -5.23
CA THR A 209 11.88 8.56 -4.96
C THR A 209 10.69 8.16 -4.09
N VAL A 210 9.79 9.10 -3.77
CA VAL A 210 8.66 8.91 -2.86
C VAL A 210 7.36 9.16 -3.62
N CYS A 211 6.48 8.17 -3.62
CA CYS A 211 5.18 8.26 -4.27
C CYS A 211 4.31 9.28 -3.53
N PRO A 212 3.71 10.26 -4.24
CA PRO A 212 2.92 11.32 -3.62
C PRO A 212 1.57 10.83 -3.08
N HIS A 213 1.16 9.59 -3.41
CA HIS A 213 -0.10 9.01 -2.95
C HIS A 213 -0.04 8.67 -1.45
N LEU A 214 0.72 7.64 -1.08
CA LEU A 214 0.87 7.21 0.30
C LEU A 214 2.33 7.08 0.76
N LEU A 215 3.25 7.80 0.11
CA LEU A 215 4.69 7.81 0.43
C LEU A 215 5.40 6.49 0.12
N GLY A 216 4.91 5.76 -0.88
CA GLY A 216 5.50 4.49 -1.34
C GLY A 216 6.87 4.64 -2.02
N PRO A 217 7.69 3.57 -2.03
CA PRO A 217 9.06 3.62 -2.52
C PRO A 217 9.11 3.55 -4.05
N LEU A 218 9.37 4.69 -4.69
CA LEU A 218 9.61 4.76 -6.14
C LEU A 218 11.11 4.59 -6.48
N GLY A 219 12.02 4.73 -5.53
CA GLY A 219 13.46 4.69 -5.78
C GLY A 219 13.95 3.38 -6.41
N GLU A 220 13.30 2.26 -6.08
CA GLU A 220 13.63 0.92 -6.61
C GLU A 220 12.77 0.54 -7.82
N SER A 221 11.81 1.37 -8.19
CA SER A 221 10.88 1.09 -9.29
C SER A 221 11.54 1.36 -10.64
N LYS A 222 11.30 0.48 -11.60
CA LYS A 222 11.84 0.63 -12.95
C LYS A 222 11.09 1.73 -13.70
N VAL A 223 11.84 2.65 -14.30
CA VAL A 223 11.28 3.62 -15.26
C VAL A 223 11.20 2.97 -16.64
N SER A 224 10.04 3.01 -17.27
CA SER A 224 9.81 2.55 -18.65
C SER A 224 9.10 3.65 -19.44
N ASP A 225 9.67 4.06 -20.58
CA ASP A 225 9.14 5.13 -21.44
C ASP A 225 8.87 6.49 -20.76
N GLY A 226 9.59 6.76 -19.67
CA GLY A 226 9.41 7.96 -18.84
C GLY A 226 8.27 7.83 -17.82
N ILE A 227 7.71 6.64 -17.66
CA ILE A 227 6.70 6.33 -16.66
C ILE A 227 7.33 5.48 -15.54
N ILE A 228 7.04 5.85 -14.30
CA ILE A 228 7.37 5.06 -13.11
C ILE A 228 6.10 4.59 -12.41
N GLU A 229 6.09 3.36 -11.93
CA GLU A 229 4.93 2.73 -11.29
C GLU A 229 5.20 2.48 -9.81
N CYS A 230 4.26 2.89 -8.94
CA CYS A 230 4.33 2.64 -7.51
C CYS A 230 4.01 1.17 -7.20
N PRO A 231 4.86 0.46 -6.45
CA PRO A 231 4.62 -0.96 -6.14
C PRO A 231 3.44 -1.18 -5.19
N TRP A 232 3.01 -0.16 -4.45
CA TRP A 232 1.92 -0.29 -3.48
C TRP A 232 0.53 -0.21 -4.10
N HIS A 233 0.32 0.69 -5.06
CA HIS A 233 -1.01 1.01 -5.61
C HIS A 233 -1.07 0.96 -7.14
N GLY A 234 0.04 0.63 -7.81
CA GLY A 234 0.12 0.65 -9.28
C GLY A 234 -0.01 2.04 -9.90
N TYR A 235 0.01 3.11 -9.09
CA TYR A 235 -0.06 4.46 -9.63
C TYR A 235 1.16 4.79 -10.48
N ARG A 236 0.89 5.24 -11.71
CA ARG A 236 1.90 5.55 -12.72
C ARG A 236 2.08 7.04 -12.84
N TYR A 237 3.33 7.50 -12.85
CA TYR A 237 3.68 8.91 -12.96
C TYR A 237 4.66 9.13 -14.10
N ASP A 238 4.45 10.18 -14.88
CA ASP A 238 5.42 10.62 -15.87
C ASP A 238 6.52 11.43 -15.17
N ILE A 239 7.78 10.99 -15.27
CA ILE A 239 8.91 11.61 -14.54
C ILE A 239 9.30 12.98 -15.11
N HIS A 240 8.89 13.30 -16.34
CA HIS A 240 9.18 14.58 -17.01
C HIS A 240 8.18 15.65 -16.60
N THR A 241 6.89 15.28 -16.55
CA THR A 241 5.78 16.20 -16.26
C THR A 241 5.32 16.15 -14.81
N ARG A 242 5.72 15.12 -14.06
CA ARG A 242 5.32 14.76 -12.69
C ARG A 242 3.85 14.37 -12.53
N LYS A 243 3.06 14.37 -13.61
CA LYS A 243 1.63 14.08 -13.55
C LYS A 243 1.37 12.60 -13.41
N CYS A 244 0.32 12.24 -12.66
CA CYS A 244 -0.19 10.89 -12.67
C CYS A 244 -0.81 10.56 -14.04
N ALA A 245 -0.48 9.39 -14.57
CA ALA A 245 -0.98 8.83 -15.82
C ALA A 245 -2.02 7.72 -15.60
N SER A 246 -2.39 7.42 -14.34
CA SER A 246 -3.31 6.34 -13.99
C SER A 246 -4.38 6.73 -12.97
N GLY A 247 -4.68 8.03 -12.85
CA GLY A 247 -5.90 8.50 -12.18
C GLY A 247 -5.76 8.98 -10.73
N ALA A 248 -4.60 8.87 -10.08
CA ALA A 248 -4.41 9.48 -8.77
C ALA A 248 -4.49 11.01 -8.88
N ASN A 249 -5.14 11.64 -7.90
CA ASN A 249 -5.19 13.10 -7.80
C ASN A 249 -3.97 13.69 -7.06
N CYS A 250 -2.78 13.27 -7.46
CA CYS A 250 -1.51 13.77 -6.96
C CYS A 250 -0.42 13.67 -8.03
N GLY A 251 0.68 14.39 -7.85
CA GLY A 251 1.81 14.40 -8.78
C GLY A 251 3.13 14.34 -8.02
N LEU A 252 4.18 13.84 -8.68
CA LEU A 252 5.51 13.72 -8.09
C LEU A 252 5.96 15.10 -7.56
N ALA A 253 6.64 15.07 -6.41
CA ALA A 253 7.27 16.28 -5.87
C ALA A 253 8.24 16.88 -6.89
N ILE A 254 8.46 18.20 -6.78
CA ILE A 254 9.41 18.89 -7.66
C ILE A 254 10.79 18.32 -7.39
N ALA A 255 11.42 17.80 -8.44
CA ALA A 255 12.80 17.33 -8.41
C ALA A 255 13.75 18.44 -8.91
N PRO A 256 15.05 18.38 -8.53
CA PRO A 256 16.02 19.33 -9.05
C PRO A 256 16.10 19.25 -10.58
N ARG A 257 16.34 20.40 -11.22
CA ARG A 257 16.57 20.43 -12.66
C ARG A 257 17.96 19.87 -12.95
N VAL A 258 18.06 18.92 -13.88
CA VAL A 258 19.35 18.41 -14.35
C VAL A 258 19.84 19.30 -15.49
N ARG A 259 21.06 19.84 -15.38
CA ARG A 259 21.71 20.63 -16.42
C ARG A 259 23.11 20.11 -16.71
N ILE A 260 23.52 20.20 -17.96
CA ILE A 260 24.91 19.91 -18.37
C ILE A 260 25.63 21.26 -18.52
N SER A 261 26.75 21.43 -17.83
CA SER A 261 27.59 22.63 -17.92
C SER A 261 28.40 22.66 -19.23
N ALA A 262 29.02 23.80 -19.53
CA ALA A 262 29.93 23.94 -20.68
C ALA A 262 31.09 22.92 -20.64
N ASP A 263 31.58 22.61 -19.43
CA ASP A 263 32.64 21.63 -19.20
C ASP A 263 32.14 20.17 -19.16
N SER A 264 30.93 19.91 -19.65
CA SER A 264 30.29 18.58 -19.67
C SER A 264 30.10 17.94 -18.28
N CYS A 265 29.92 18.76 -17.24
CA CYS A 265 29.55 18.28 -15.91
C CYS A 265 28.03 18.29 -15.73
N VAL A 266 27.50 17.29 -15.03
CA VAL A 266 26.09 17.24 -14.64
C VAL A 266 25.90 18.01 -13.33
N VAL A 267 24.98 18.97 -13.37
CA VAL A 267 24.63 19.84 -12.25
C VAL A 267 23.15 19.69 -11.96
N LEU A 268 22.81 19.47 -10.69
CA LEU A 268 21.45 19.52 -10.17
C LEU A 268 21.18 20.93 -9.63
N GLU A 269 20.10 21.57 -10.06
CA GLU A 269 19.66 22.87 -9.58
C GLU A 269 18.38 22.69 -8.74
N PHE A 270 18.47 22.97 -7.45
CA PHE A 270 17.35 22.89 -6.50
C PHE A 270 16.55 24.20 -6.53
N ARG A 271 15.23 24.12 -6.35
CA ARG A 271 14.31 25.28 -6.38
C ARG A 271 13.80 25.60 -4.99
#